data_AF-A0A2U1PYY2-F1
#
_entry.id   AF-A0A2U1PYY2-F1
#
_cell.length_a   1.000
_cell.length_b   1.000
_cell.length_c   1.000
_cell.angle_alpha   90.00
_cell.angle_beta   90.00
_cell.angle_gamma   90.00
#
_symmetry.space_group_name_H-M   'P 1'
#
loop_
_entity.id
_entity.type
_entity.pdbx_description
1 polymer ?
#
loop_
_entity_poly.entity_id
_entity_poly.type
_entity_poly.pdbx_seq_one_letter_code
_entity_poly.pdbx_strand_id
1 'polypeptide(L)'
;MTVPSLNDDIEDKIVWRTNCGKEAEFSIKVVNFDLNRLNPCVEWWKLVWYSQCIPKHTFILWLANRQSTQDRLMKWGIHGANRCCLCYNNSVDLPHLFFQCPFLRKCGDIIQRLVNDGNGNNISSVVRRLFLAASVYNIWNERNRRSFRDDSRNSNEVFKNIVDIVRNRLIGLTVRESGAIRSMESKWGISCKRTKTGV
;
A
#
# COMPACT_ATOMS: atom_id res chain seq x y z
N MET A 1 47.71 -17.54 -4.31
CA MET A 1 46.32 -18.01 -4.58
C MET A 1 46.44 -19.39 -5.17
N THR A 2 45.95 -20.41 -4.47
CA THR A 2 45.84 -21.78 -4.99
C THR A 2 44.64 -21.85 -5.92
N VAL A 3 44.83 -22.38 -7.12
CA VAL A 3 43.75 -22.60 -8.08
C VAL A 3 42.86 -23.73 -7.54
N PRO A 4 41.53 -23.56 -7.46
CA PRO A 4 40.63 -24.63 -7.05
C PRO A 4 40.73 -25.82 -8.01
N SER A 5 40.78 -27.06 -7.50
CA SER A 5 40.67 -28.25 -8.35
C SER A 5 39.24 -28.37 -8.85
N LEU A 6 39.05 -28.28 -10.16
CA LEU A 6 37.76 -28.51 -10.80
C LEU A 6 37.45 -30.02 -10.79
N ASN A 7 36.22 -30.38 -10.45
CA ASN A 7 35.75 -31.76 -10.46
C ASN A 7 34.59 -31.85 -11.47
N ASP A 8 34.82 -32.52 -12.59
CA ASP A 8 33.88 -32.63 -13.69
C ASP A 8 32.64 -33.51 -13.36
N ASP A 9 32.70 -34.28 -12.27
CA ASP A 9 31.58 -35.12 -11.79
C ASP A 9 30.57 -34.33 -10.91
N ILE A 10 30.84 -33.05 -10.64
CA ILE A 10 30.03 -32.21 -9.76
C ILE A 10 29.47 -31.03 -10.55
N GLU A 11 28.14 -30.94 -10.64
CA GLU A 11 27.48 -29.76 -11.22
C GLU A 11 27.73 -28.50 -10.39
N ASP A 12 27.95 -27.39 -11.09
CA ASP A 12 28.08 -26.06 -10.48
C ASP A 12 26.83 -25.69 -9.66
N LYS A 13 27.06 -25.19 -8.44
CA LYS A 13 26.00 -24.74 -7.55
C LYS A 13 26.12 -23.25 -7.29
N ILE A 14 25.01 -22.54 -7.44
CA ILE A 14 24.92 -21.13 -7.05
C ILE A 14 24.80 -21.05 -5.53
N VAL A 15 25.81 -20.46 -4.88
CA VAL A 15 25.84 -20.23 -3.44
C VAL A 15 25.88 -18.73 -3.14
N TRP A 16 25.23 -18.33 -2.05
CA TRP A 16 25.35 -16.98 -1.49
C TRP A 16 26.31 -17.00 -0.32
N ARG A 17 27.39 -16.23 -0.42
CA ARG A 17 28.28 -15.96 0.71
C ARG A 17 27.69 -14.83 1.54
N THR A 18 27.18 -15.18 2.71
CA THR A 18 26.56 -14.23 3.63
C THR A 18 27.56 -13.21 4.20
N ASN A 19 27.07 -12.09 4.69
CA ASN A 19 27.86 -11.06 5.38
C ASN A 19 28.60 -11.57 6.64
N CYS A 20 28.20 -12.73 7.19
CA CYS A 20 28.93 -13.39 8.29
C CYS A 20 29.92 -14.46 7.81
N GLY A 21 30.24 -14.50 6.51
CA GLY A 21 31.22 -15.41 5.92
C GLY A 21 30.73 -16.85 5.74
N LYS A 22 29.45 -17.15 6.02
CA LYS A 22 28.86 -18.47 5.82
C LYS A 22 28.30 -18.61 4.41
N GLU A 23 28.51 -19.76 3.78
CA GLU A 23 27.88 -20.08 2.50
C GLU A 23 26.50 -20.71 2.73
N ALA A 24 25.52 -20.27 1.94
CA ALA A 24 24.16 -20.79 1.95
C ALA A 24 23.70 -21.02 0.52
N GLU A 25 22.73 -21.92 0.34
CA GLU A 25 22.07 -22.10 -0.95
C GLU A 25 21.44 -20.78 -1.40
N PHE A 26 21.64 -20.43 -2.67
CA PHE A 26 21.13 -19.18 -3.21
C PHE A 26 19.60 -19.18 -3.22
N SER A 27 19.01 -18.18 -2.58
CA SER A 27 17.61 -17.81 -2.80
C SER A 27 17.44 -16.31 -2.62
N ILE A 28 16.53 -15.71 -3.37
CA ILE A 28 16.20 -14.27 -3.23
C ILE A 28 15.88 -13.92 -1.78
N LYS A 29 15.24 -14.85 -1.04
CA LYS A 29 14.92 -14.69 0.38
C LYS A 29 16.19 -14.58 1.24
N VAL A 30 17.15 -15.50 1.07
CA VAL A 30 18.43 -15.50 1.80
C VAL A 30 19.23 -14.25 1.48
N VAL A 31 19.37 -13.91 0.18
CA VAL A 31 20.09 -12.73 -0.27
C VAL A 31 19.46 -11.45 0.30
N ASN A 32 18.14 -11.28 0.17
CA ASN A 32 17.46 -10.10 0.66
C ASN A 32 17.53 -9.97 2.20
N PHE A 33 17.44 -11.09 2.93
CA PHE A 33 17.59 -11.08 4.39
C PHE A 33 19.01 -10.66 4.79
N ASP A 34 20.02 -11.18 4.11
CA ASP A 34 21.42 -10.89 4.42
C ASP A 34 21.82 -9.45 4.04
N LEU A 35 21.34 -8.94 2.91
CA LEU A 35 21.51 -7.54 2.49
C LEU A 35 20.79 -6.54 3.39
N ASN A 36 19.65 -6.93 3.98
CA ASN A 36 18.84 -6.05 4.83
C ASN A 36 18.91 -6.39 6.31
N ARG A 37 19.89 -7.20 6.75
CA ARG A 37 19.98 -7.72 8.13
C ARG A 37 20.01 -6.63 9.22
N LEU A 38 20.48 -5.45 8.85
CA LEU A 38 20.61 -4.28 9.73
C LEU A 38 19.41 -3.32 9.64
N ASN A 39 18.51 -3.51 8.68
CA ASN A 39 17.35 -2.63 8.52
C ASN A 39 16.21 -3.15 9.42
N PRO A 40 15.77 -2.38 10.44
CA PRO A 40 14.65 -2.79 11.26
C PRO A 40 13.40 -2.95 10.38
N CYS A 41 12.59 -3.96 10.67
CA CYS A 41 11.29 -4.11 10.02
C CYS A 41 10.42 -2.91 10.40
N VAL A 42 10.02 -2.12 9.40
CA VAL A 42 9.16 -0.95 9.61
C VAL A 42 7.77 -1.36 10.07
N GLU A 43 7.24 -0.77 11.14
CA GLU A 43 5.97 -1.21 11.75
C GLU A 43 4.78 -1.19 10.78
N TRP A 44 4.81 -0.30 9.80
CA TRP A 44 3.76 -0.14 8.79
C TRP A 44 3.79 -1.19 7.66
N TRP A 45 4.76 -2.11 7.60
CA TRP A 45 4.87 -3.04 6.46
C TRP A 45 3.60 -3.91 6.27
N LYS A 46 2.95 -4.32 7.36
CA LYS A 46 1.70 -5.10 7.35
C LYS A 46 0.46 -4.31 6.91
N LEU A 47 0.55 -2.98 6.97
CA LEU A 47 -0.47 -2.07 6.45
C LEU A 47 -0.43 -2.06 4.91
N VAL A 48 0.80 -2.07 4.38
CA VAL A 48 1.07 -1.95 2.94
C VAL A 48 0.96 -3.30 2.23
N TRP A 49 1.55 -4.35 2.80
CA TRP A 49 1.66 -5.65 2.13
C TRP A 49 0.75 -6.68 2.79
N TYR A 50 -0.29 -7.10 2.07
CA TYR A 50 -1.25 -8.12 2.47
C TYR A 50 -1.86 -8.78 1.23
N SER A 51 -2.35 -10.02 1.37
CA SER A 51 -2.72 -10.85 0.21
C SER A 51 -3.89 -10.30 -0.62
N GLN A 52 -4.82 -9.57 -0.01
CA GLN A 52 -5.98 -8.99 -0.70
C GLN A 52 -5.69 -7.61 -1.31
N CYS A 53 -4.46 -7.11 -1.22
CA CYS A 53 -4.14 -5.77 -1.69
C CYS A 53 -4.34 -5.56 -3.20
N ILE A 54 -4.40 -4.30 -3.61
CA ILE A 54 -4.31 -3.90 -5.02
C ILE A 54 -2.88 -3.40 -5.25
N PRO A 55 -2.02 -4.14 -5.99
CA PRO A 55 -0.58 -3.87 -6.07
C PRO A 55 -0.23 -2.41 -6.45
N LYS A 56 -0.91 -1.85 -7.46
CA LYS A 56 -0.68 -0.45 -7.86
C LYS A 56 -0.99 0.57 -6.75
N HIS A 57 -1.95 0.28 -5.87
CA HIS A 57 -2.34 1.20 -4.80
C HIS A 57 -1.42 1.04 -3.59
N THR A 58 -1.08 -0.20 -3.23
CA THR A 58 -0.13 -0.45 -2.15
C THR A 58 1.29 -0.04 -2.50
N PHE A 59 1.68 -0.05 -3.77
CA PHE A 59 2.92 0.57 -4.21
C PHE A 59 2.97 2.08 -3.97
N ILE A 60 1.90 2.82 -4.31
CA ILE A 60 1.85 4.26 -4.01
C ILE A 60 1.77 4.52 -2.50
N LEU A 61 1.03 3.71 -1.75
CA LEU A 61 1.00 3.78 -0.28
C LEU A 61 2.39 3.49 0.32
N TRP A 62 3.12 2.51 -0.21
CA TRP A 62 4.49 2.21 0.17
C TRP A 62 5.41 3.38 -0.10
N LEU A 63 5.33 3.99 -1.29
CA LEU A 63 6.11 5.19 -1.61
C LEU A 63 5.81 6.33 -0.64
N ALA A 64 4.54 6.51 -0.28
CA ALA A 64 4.11 7.53 0.68
C ALA A 64 4.63 7.27 2.12
N ASN A 65 4.86 6.00 2.51
CA ASN A 65 5.34 5.63 3.85
C ASN A 65 6.86 5.42 3.95
N ARG A 66 7.52 4.89 2.91
CA ARG A 66 8.98 4.72 2.85
C ARG A 66 9.69 6.06 2.80
N GLN A 67 9.04 7.03 2.21
CA GLN A 67 9.45 8.40 2.27
C GLN A 67 8.74 9.03 3.46
N SER A 68 9.44 9.28 4.57
CA SER A 68 9.04 10.38 5.45
C SER A 68 8.84 11.57 4.52
N THR A 69 7.59 11.91 4.26
CA THR A 69 7.23 12.77 3.12
C THR A 69 7.77 14.19 3.35
N GLN A 70 8.16 14.48 4.60
CA GLN A 70 8.87 15.66 5.07
C GLN A 70 10.19 15.92 4.31
N ASP A 71 11.07 14.92 4.16
CA ASP A 71 12.46 15.18 3.72
C ASP A 71 12.63 15.32 2.20
N ARG A 72 11.68 14.79 1.40
CA ARG A 72 11.72 14.89 -0.06
C ARG A 72 10.73 15.86 -0.67
N LEU A 73 9.60 16.16 -0.03
CA LEU A 73 8.72 17.23 -0.54
C LEU A 73 9.44 18.59 -0.53
N MET A 74 10.28 18.84 0.48
CA MET A 74 11.20 19.99 0.49
C MET A 74 12.26 19.91 -0.62
N LYS A 75 12.81 18.71 -0.92
CA LYS A 75 13.82 18.52 -1.99
C LYS A 75 13.26 18.50 -3.41
N TRP A 76 11.97 18.24 -3.61
CA TRP A 76 11.34 18.16 -4.93
C TRP A 76 10.95 19.52 -5.51
N GLY A 77 11.39 20.62 -4.90
CA GLY A 77 11.30 21.93 -5.53
C GLY A 77 9.87 22.39 -5.81
N ILE A 78 8.90 21.99 -5.00
CA ILE A 78 7.53 22.55 -5.04
C ILE A 78 7.60 23.96 -4.42
N HIS A 79 8.27 24.87 -5.12
CA HIS A 79 8.33 26.31 -4.87
C HIS A 79 7.33 27.03 -5.79
N GLY A 80 6.08 26.55 -5.82
CA GLY A 80 5.05 27.11 -6.69
C GLY A 80 3.72 27.12 -5.97
N ALA A 81 3.31 28.31 -5.51
CA ALA A 81 2.12 28.61 -4.72
C ALA A 81 1.92 27.71 -3.49
N ASN A 82 2.10 28.26 -2.29
CA ASN A 82 1.82 27.63 -0.99
C ASN A 82 0.32 27.34 -0.77
N ARG A 83 -0.38 26.76 -1.76
CA ARG A 83 -1.81 26.48 -1.75
C ARG A 83 -2.07 25.08 -2.26
N CYS A 84 -2.93 24.36 -1.55
CA CYS A 84 -3.33 23.01 -1.86
C CYS A 84 -3.99 22.93 -3.22
N CYS A 85 -3.44 22.15 -4.16
CA CYS A 85 -4.04 21.95 -5.49
C CYS A 85 -5.46 21.35 -5.46
N LEU A 86 -5.91 20.83 -4.31
CA LEU A 86 -7.24 20.25 -4.14
C LEU A 86 -8.28 21.27 -3.64
N CYS A 87 -7.95 22.07 -2.63
CA CYS A 87 -8.87 23.02 -1.99
C CYS A 87 -8.50 24.50 -2.16
N TYR A 88 -7.35 24.79 -2.77
CA TYR A 88 -6.81 26.12 -3.07
C TYR A 88 -6.64 27.10 -1.87
N ASN A 89 -6.82 26.62 -0.63
CA ASN A 89 -6.87 27.48 0.56
C ASN A 89 -5.61 27.42 1.46
N ASN A 90 -5.09 26.23 1.78
CA ASN A 90 -4.01 26.06 2.77
C ASN A 90 -2.69 25.65 2.11
N SER A 91 -1.56 25.88 2.77
CA SER A 91 -0.26 25.33 2.36
C SER A 91 -0.30 23.81 2.22
N VAL A 92 0.40 23.30 1.20
CA VAL A 92 0.48 21.86 0.97
C VAL A 92 1.39 21.26 2.03
N ASP A 93 0.80 20.72 3.09
CA ASP A 93 1.46 19.75 3.96
C ASP A 93 0.73 18.41 3.90
N LEU A 94 1.44 17.34 4.27
CA LEU A 94 0.91 15.98 4.25
C LEU A 94 -0.32 15.82 5.16
N PRO A 95 -0.31 16.37 6.41
CA PRO A 95 -1.49 16.32 7.26
C PRO A 95 -2.70 17.00 6.64
N HIS A 96 -2.51 18.14 6.00
CA HIS A 96 -3.54 18.83 5.25
C HIS A 96 -4.05 17.92 4.14
N LEU A 97 -3.18 17.42 3.26
CA LEU A 97 -3.59 16.65 2.09
C LEU A 97 -4.42 15.40 2.46
N PHE A 98 -4.06 14.69 3.53
CA PHE A 98 -4.70 13.41 3.89
C PHE A 98 -5.76 13.51 4.98
N PHE A 99 -5.68 14.50 5.88
CA PHE A 99 -6.50 14.53 7.09
C PHE A 99 -7.29 15.83 7.28
N GLN A 100 -6.82 16.97 6.77
CA GLN A 100 -7.45 18.27 7.06
C GLN A 100 -7.99 18.98 5.82
N CYS A 101 -7.76 18.44 4.61
CA CYS A 101 -8.18 19.07 3.37
C CYS A 101 -9.71 19.02 3.26
N PRO A 102 -10.41 20.17 3.15
CA PRO A 102 -11.87 20.19 3.01
C PRO A 102 -12.36 19.39 1.81
N PHE A 103 -11.56 19.37 0.73
CA PHE A 103 -11.84 18.58 -0.48
C PHE A 103 -11.93 17.07 -0.19
N LEU A 104 -11.27 16.57 0.86
CA LEU A 104 -11.22 15.14 1.20
C LEU A 104 -11.78 14.85 2.59
N ARG A 105 -12.46 15.79 3.25
CA ARG A 105 -12.92 15.62 4.64
C ARG A 105 -13.67 14.31 4.86
N LYS A 106 -14.57 13.94 3.94
CA LYS A 106 -15.28 12.64 3.96
C LYS A 106 -14.32 11.44 3.96
N CYS A 107 -13.25 11.48 3.17
CA CYS A 107 -12.22 10.45 3.17
C CYS A 107 -11.37 10.51 4.44
N GLY A 108 -10.95 11.71 4.85
CA GLY A 108 -10.05 11.95 5.98
C GLY A 108 -10.63 11.43 7.30
N ASP A 109 -11.90 11.72 7.58
CA ASP A 109 -12.59 11.25 8.79
C ASP A 109 -12.68 9.71 8.83
N ILE A 110 -12.92 9.09 7.67
CA ILE A 110 -12.91 7.63 7.55
C ILE A 110 -11.48 7.13 7.78
N ILE A 111 -10.50 7.61 7.02
CA ILE A 111 -9.10 7.19 7.11
C ILE A 111 -8.56 7.30 8.54
N GLN A 112 -8.80 8.41 9.25
CA GLN A 112 -8.36 8.57 10.64
C GLN A 112 -8.95 7.48 11.55
N ARG A 113 -10.25 7.20 11.45
CA ARG A 113 -10.88 6.10 12.20
C ARG A 113 -10.24 4.76 11.84
N LEU A 114 -9.93 4.53 10.57
CA LEU A 114 -9.39 3.25 10.11
C LEU A 114 -7.91 3.02 10.49
N VAL A 115 -7.12 4.08 10.63
CA VAL A 115 -5.69 4.03 11.02
C VAL A 115 -5.51 3.73 12.50
N ASN A 116 -6.42 4.18 13.36
CA ASN A 116 -6.35 3.97 14.81
C ASN A 116 -6.72 2.53 15.25
N ASP A 117 -7.33 1.77 14.35
CA ASP A 117 -7.76 0.40 14.61
C ASP A 117 -6.64 -0.62 14.28
N GLY A 118 -6.39 -1.60 15.16
CA GLY A 118 -5.33 -2.60 14.96
C GLY A 118 -5.41 -3.39 13.65
N ASN A 119 -4.25 -3.76 13.07
CA ASN A 119 -4.16 -4.49 11.81
C ASN A 119 -4.17 -6.01 12.04
N GLY A 120 -5.21 -6.69 11.55
CA GLY A 120 -5.39 -8.14 11.66
C GLY A 120 -5.67 -8.81 10.32
N ASN A 121 -5.96 -10.12 10.34
CA ASN A 121 -6.31 -10.89 9.15
C ASN A 121 -7.83 -11.06 8.96
N ASN A 122 -8.64 -10.24 9.64
CA ASN A 122 -10.09 -10.26 9.49
C ASN A 122 -10.56 -9.33 8.34
N ILE A 123 -11.80 -9.55 7.88
CA ILE A 123 -12.37 -8.80 6.75
C ILE A 123 -12.43 -7.29 7.01
N SER A 124 -12.68 -6.86 8.26
CA SER A 124 -12.69 -5.44 8.61
C SER A 124 -11.31 -4.82 8.36
N SER A 125 -10.23 -5.47 8.81
CA SER A 125 -8.87 -5.00 8.54
C SER A 125 -8.50 -5.03 7.05
N VAL A 126 -9.01 -5.99 6.28
CA VAL A 126 -8.85 -6.01 4.81
C VAL A 126 -9.53 -4.80 4.17
N VAL A 127 -10.81 -4.56 4.49
CA VAL A 127 -11.57 -3.40 4.00
C VAL A 127 -10.85 -2.09 4.35
N ARG A 128 -10.36 -1.98 5.59
CA ARG A 128 -9.66 -0.79 6.08
C ARG A 128 -8.39 -0.48 5.27
N ARG A 129 -7.53 -1.49 5.10
CA ARG A 129 -6.29 -1.36 4.32
C ARG A 129 -6.55 -1.10 2.84
N LEU A 130 -7.61 -1.69 2.27
CA LEU A 130 -8.03 -1.40 0.90
C LEU A 130 -8.46 0.07 0.75
N PHE A 131 -9.29 0.56 1.67
CA PHE A 131 -9.79 1.92 1.65
C PHE A 131 -8.66 2.94 1.81
N LEU A 132 -7.72 2.70 2.72
CA LEU A 132 -6.54 3.53 2.90
C LEU A 132 -5.70 3.59 1.60
N ALA A 133 -5.32 2.43 1.06
CA ALA A 133 -4.48 2.37 -0.14
C ALA A 133 -5.17 3.02 -1.36
N ALA A 134 -6.47 2.76 -1.55
CA ALA A 134 -7.27 3.37 -2.62
C ALA A 134 -7.39 4.89 -2.45
N SER A 135 -7.55 5.38 -1.23
CA SER A 135 -7.58 6.82 -0.95
C SER A 135 -6.26 7.47 -1.31
N VAL A 136 -5.14 6.94 -0.80
CA VAL A 136 -3.81 7.51 -1.08
C VAL A 136 -3.50 7.55 -2.57
N TYR A 137 -3.82 6.47 -3.28
CA TYR A 137 -3.68 6.41 -4.72
C TYR A 137 -4.52 7.46 -5.44
N ASN A 138 -5.81 7.61 -5.10
CA ASN A 138 -6.69 8.56 -5.79
C ASN A 138 -6.32 10.01 -5.51
N ILE A 139 -5.86 10.32 -4.30
CA ILE A 139 -5.35 11.64 -3.94
C ILE A 139 -4.11 11.98 -4.77
N TRP A 140 -3.16 11.04 -4.86
CA TRP A 140 -1.97 11.20 -5.69
C TRP A 140 -2.33 11.38 -7.17
N ASN A 141 -3.24 10.56 -7.68
CA ASN A 141 -3.72 10.63 -9.07
C ASN A 141 -4.45 11.96 -9.35
N GLU A 142 -5.29 12.43 -8.45
CA GLU A 142 -6.01 13.71 -8.59
C GLU A 142 -5.07 14.90 -8.62
N ARG A 143 -4.09 14.93 -7.70
CA ARG A 143 -3.03 15.94 -7.72
C ARG A 143 -2.30 15.96 -9.06
N ASN A 144 -1.91 14.79 -9.58
CA ASN A 144 -1.20 14.71 -10.85
C ASN A 144 -2.07 15.14 -12.04
N ARG A 145 -3.36 14.82 -12.04
CA ARG A 145 -4.28 15.31 -13.09
C ARG A 145 -4.35 16.82 -13.12
N ARG A 146 -4.52 17.47 -11.95
CA ARG A 146 -4.59 18.93 -11.86
C ARG A 146 -3.29 19.60 -12.25
N SER A 147 -2.15 19.04 -11.82
CA SER A 147 -0.85 19.65 -12.09
C SER A 147 -0.35 19.45 -13.53
N PHE A 148 -0.69 18.34 -14.18
CA PHE A 148 -0.07 17.96 -15.46
C PHE A 148 -1.05 17.80 -16.62
N ARG A 149 -2.36 17.79 -16.36
CA ARG A 149 -3.38 17.50 -17.39
C ARG A 149 -4.49 18.55 -17.44
N ASP A 150 -4.41 19.59 -16.61
CA ASP A 150 -5.45 20.62 -16.45
C ASP A 150 -6.87 20.03 -16.32
N ASP A 151 -6.96 18.86 -15.69
CA ASP A 151 -8.18 18.09 -15.49
C ASP A 151 -8.41 17.92 -14.00
N SER A 152 -9.66 18.10 -13.57
CA SER A 152 -10.02 18.02 -12.16
C SER A 152 -11.36 17.34 -11.98
N ARG A 153 -11.42 16.48 -10.96
CA ARG A 153 -12.67 15.88 -10.49
C ARG A 153 -13.10 16.58 -9.22
N ASN A 154 -14.41 16.59 -8.96
CA ASN A 154 -14.92 17.08 -7.70
C ASN A 154 -14.73 16.04 -6.57
N SER A 155 -14.90 16.48 -5.33
CA SER A 155 -14.71 15.64 -4.14
C SER A 155 -15.58 14.38 -4.15
N ASN A 156 -16.83 14.49 -4.59
CA ASN A 156 -17.77 13.38 -4.61
C ASN A 156 -17.39 12.34 -5.67
N GLU A 157 -16.87 12.75 -6.83
CA GLU A 157 -16.36 11.85 -7.86
C GLU A 157 -15.13 11.09 -7.39
N VAL A 158 -14.18 11.78 -6.74
CA VAL A 158 -12.99 11.14 -6.16
C VAL A 158 -13.40 10.14 -5.07
N PHE A 159 -14.34 10.52 -4.19
CA PHE A 159 -14.86 9.63 -3.16
C PHE A 159 -15.57 8.40 -3.75
N LYS A 160 -16.44 8.61 -4.74
CA LYS A 160 -17.14 7.53 -5.44
C LYS A 160 -16.14 6.56 -6.07
N ASN A 161 -15.11 7.06 -6.74
CA ASN A 161 -14.05 6.23 -7.32
C ASN A 161 -13.34 5.37 -6.26
N ILE A 162 -13.04 5.94 -5.07
CA ILE A 162 -12.44 5.18 -3.96
C ILE A 162 -13.38 4.05 -3.51
N VAL A 163 -14.65 4.35 -3.29
CA VAL A 163 -15.65 3.36 -2.87
C VAL A 163 -15.81 2.25 -3.92
N ASP A 164 -15.88 2.61 -5.20
CA ASP A 164 -16.04 1.64 -6.30
C ASP A 164 -14.81 0.75 -6.45
N ILE A 165 -13.60 1.28 -6.28
CA ILE A 165 -12.36 0.48 -6.27
C ILE A 165 -12.41 -0.57 -5.15
N VAL A 166 -12.79 -0.16 -3.93
CA VAL A 166 -12.86 -1.07 -2.79
C VAL A 166 -13.96 -2.11 -3.02
N ARG A 167 -15.15 -1.68 -3.44
CA ARG A 167 -16.29 -2.54 -3.76
C ARG A 167 -15.91 -3.62 -4.78
N ASN A 168 -15.34 -3.21 -5.91
CA ASN A 168 -14.92 -4.12 -6.98
C ASN A 168 -13.87 -5.12 -6.48
N ARG A 169 -12.93 -4.68 -5.64
CA ARG A 169 -11.94 -5.59 -5.05
C ARG A 169 -12.58 -6.59 -4.12
N LEU A 170 -13.55 -6.19 -3.29
CA LEU A 170 -14.25 -7.07 -2.36
C LEU A 170 -15.09 -8.12 -3.09
N ILE A 171 -15.81 -7.76 -4.16
CA ILE A 171 -16.57 -8.71 -5.00
C ILE A 171 -15.66 -9.82 -5.55
N GLY A 172 -14.42 -9.46 -5.89
CA GLY A 172 -13.43 -10.41 -6.40
C GLY A 172 -12.84 -11.36 -5.36
N LEU A 173 -13.07 -11.15 -4.06
CA LEU A 173 -12.51 -11.99 -3.00
C LEU A 173 -13.26 -13.31 -2.88
N THR A 174 -12.51 -14.39 -2.66
CA THR A 174 -13.03 -15.68 -2.22
C THR A 174 -12.90 -15.78 -0.71
N VAL A 175 -14.04 -15.88 -0.02
CA VAL A 175 -14.12 -15.84 1.46
C VAL A 175 -14.88 -17.05 2.01
N ARG A 176 -14.53 -17.44 3.24
CA ARG A 176 -15.31 -18.40 4.02
C ARG A 176 -16.48 -17.68 4.67
N GLU A 177 -17.66 -18.29 4.62
CA GLU A 177 -18.89 -17.76 5.22
C GLU A 177 -18.73 -17.50 6.73
N SER A 178 -19.13 -16.32 7.19
CA SER A 178 -19.13 -15.94 8.62
C SER A 178 -20.05 -14.74 8.85
N GLY A 179 -20.46 -14.50 10.11
CA GLY A 179 -21.29 -13.34 10.45
C GLY A 179 -20.64 -11.99 10.09
N ALA A 180 -19.30 -11.89 10.20
CA ALA A 180 -18.55 -10.71 9.80
C ALA A 180 -18.59 -10.46 8.28
N ILE A 181 -18.57 -11.53 7.47
CA ILE A 181 -18.71 -11.42 6.01
C ILE A 181 -20.11 -10.95 5.65
N ARG A 182 -21.17 -11.53 6.22
CA ARG A 182 -22.56 -11.10 5.94
C ARG A 182 -22.80 -9.64 6.31
N SER A 183 -22.30 -9.22 7.47
CA SER A 183 -22.37 -7.81 7.91
C SER A 183 -21.64 -6.88 6.94
N MET A 184 -20.45 -7.26 6.49
CA MET A 184 -19.68 -6.51 5.50
C MET A 184 -20.41 -6.44 4.15
N GLU A 185 -20.91 -7.57 3.64
CA GLU A 185 -21.65 -7.66 2.38
C GLU A 185 -22.91 -6.78 2.38
N SER A 186 -23.68 -6.83 3.47
CA SER A 186 -24.84 -5.96 3.67
C SER A 186 -24.44 -4.47 3.67
N LYS A 187 -23.37 -4.11 4.38
CA LYS A 187 -22.89 -2.72 4.46
C LYS A 187 -22.39 -2.18 3.13
N TRP A 188 -21.76 -3.03 2.32
CA TRP A 188 -21.17 -2.64 1.03
C TRP A 188 -22.10 -2.85 -0.17
N GLY A 189 -23.23 -3.54 0.03
CA GLY A 189 -24.20 -3.89 -1.01
C GLY A 189 -23.59 -4.83 -2.05
N ILE A 190 -22.86 -5.85 -1.61
CA ILE A 190 -22.12 -6.78 -2.49
C ILE A 190 -22.31 -8.24 -2.08
N SER A 191 -21.89 -9.14 -2.96
CA SER A 191 -21.72 -10.56 -2.66
C SER A 191 -20.31 -11.01 -3.09
N CYS A 192 -19.55 -11.58 -2.17
CA CYS A 192 -18.22 -12.15 -2.39
C CYS A 192 -18.31 -13.60 -2.88
N LYS A 193 -17.27 -14.08 -3.56
CA LYS A 193 -17.16 -15.51 -3.92
C LYS A 193 -16.98 -16.35 -2.66
N ARG A 194 -17.56 -17.56 -2.64
CA ARG A 194 -17.41 -18.50 -1.52
C ARG A 194 -16.31 -19.51 -1.78
N THR A 195 -15.56 -19.88 -0.75
CA THR A 195 -14.69 -21.06 -0.80
C THR A 195 -15.57 -22.29 -0.96
N LYS A 196 -15.37 -23.08 -2.03
CA LYS A 196 -16.00 -24.40 -2.13
C LYS A 196 -15.52 -25.21 -0.91
N THR A 197 -16.44 -25.56 -0.02
CA THR A 197 -16.18 -26.58 1.00
C THR A 197 -15.90 -27.87 0.24
N GLY A 198 -14.64 -28.32 0.25
CA GLY A 198 -14.31 -29.66 -0.20
C GLY A 198 -15.11 -30.64 0.64
N VAL A 199 -15.93 -31.45 -0.04
CA VAL A 199 -16.43 -32.73 0.47
C VAL A 199 -15.28 -33.71 0.41
#